data_AF-A0A7J6P2S8-F1
#
_entry.id   AF-A0A7J6P2S8-F1
#
_cell.length_a   1.000
_cell.length_b   1.000
_cell.length_c   1.000
_cell.angle_alpha   90.00
_cell.angle_beta   90.00
_cell.angle_gamma   90.00
#
_symmetry.space_group_name_H-M   'P 1'
#
loop_
_entity.id
_entity.type
_entity.pdbx_description
1 polymer ?
#
loop_
_entity_poly.entity_id
_entity_poly.type
_entity_poly.pdbx_seq_one_letter_code
_entity_poly.pdbx_strand_id
1 'polypeptide(L)'
;MPLPVVSAGLQAAVPLGMKASCWPGLCCLNSAYLTHFEESGRKCPMKAMGDAAFAQVSERSKVDQYFTTCRDWASRHLLRLPVPDLIRLLFAFAQNDDREGARELARRVLIRQEELLEQASGRDLARLLSTLATLGVREHETGMMDVFEAAFPALAKRTSQMRSYQIIAICGAYKKVGIFDNELAATLARRAMVLGDDDNQFAAFRALLGIMGNLSVRIDRVVLGRLVDAAAAHEQQGEICAFRLAVLLQICTKLGLEDHPRFYTMMHLVASEVPKWPAQPTKPLVDTLNHLMLPLVCQYRSDGDGQELYDLKERLLGAVVEYLAQSGVGPSRLDTYCQINLCVIELHIRLERPLLWCALSQKARDFLAVVSQLRVNNQYDALPTMSSQQHLVVSRELSDLGVSHTLEVALQQPYMIDVVIFNSRKLLEIDGPRHFINGTERPTVTTELKHRLLTRLGYDVRHIRWDSWPSQKHSQHAYLRGVLYGHPATSNS
;
A
#
# COMPACT_ATOMS: atom_id res chain seq x y z
N MET A 1 42.86 9.16 2.34
CA MET A 1 42.15 9.43 1.08
C MET A 1 40.68 9.18 1.31
N PRO A 2 39.79 10.18 1.20
CA PRO A 2 38.37 9.96 1.44
C PRO A 2 37.71 9.38 0.18
N LEU A 3 36.99 8.28 0.36
CA LEU A 3 36.15 7.63 -0.65
C LEU A 3 34.85 8.43 -0.85
N PRO A 4 34.26 8.46 -2.06
CA PRO A 4 33.02 9.16 -2.30
C PRO A 4 31.84 8.33 -1.80
N VAL A 5 31.01 8.94 -0.95
CA VAL A 5 29.71 8.41 -0.55
C VAL A 5 28.74 8.59 -1.72
N VAL A 6 28.45 7.52 -2.45
CA VAL A 6 27.38 7.50 -3.45
C VAL A 6 26.06 7.20 -2.74
N SER A 7 25.30 8.23 -2.38
CA SER A 7 23.92 8.07 -1.91
C SER A 7 22.99 7.86 -3.11
N ALA A 8 22.67 6.61 -3.42
CA ALA A 8 21.64 6.27 -4.41
C ALA A 8 20.23 6.44 -3.80
N GLY A 9 19.76 7.68 -3.72
CA GLY A 9 18.35 7.99 -3.54
C GLY A 9 17.61 7.85 -4.87
N LEU A 10 16.88 6.75 -5.06
CA LEU A 10 15.90 6.60 -6.13
C LEU A 10 14.66 7.46 -5.82
N GLN A 11 14.82 8.78 -5.97
CA GLN A 11 13.74 9.64 -6.43
C GLN A 11 13.86 9.70 -7.95
N ALA A 12 12.86 9.22 -8.67
CA ALA A 12 12.60 9.75 -10.01
C ALA A 12 12.10 11.20 -9.82
N ALA A 13 13.03 12.08 -9.47
CA ALA A 13 12.80 13.50 -9.37
C ALA A 13 12.84 14.07 -10.79
N VAL A 14 11.65 14.40 -11.31
CA VAL A 14 11.56 15.61 -12.13
C VAL A 14 12.18 16.73 -11.29
N PRO A 15 13.14 17.52 -11.79
CA PRO A 15 13.82 18.52 -10.99
C PRO A 15 12.80 19.45 -10.35
N LEU A 16 12.68 19.38 -9.03
CA LEU A 16 11.87 20.28 -8.21
C LEU A 16 12.58 21.63 -8.15
N GLY A 17 12.43 22.41 -9.22
CA GLY A 17 12.66 23.85 -9.21
C GLY A 17 11.68 24.52 -8.24
N MET A 18 12.11 25.66 -7.69
CA MET A 18 11.41 26.49 -6.70
C MET A 18 9.88 26.47 -6.83
N LYS A 19 9.20 26.14 -5.73
CA LYS A 19 7.74 26.07 -5.63
C LYS A 19 7.15 27.49 -5.73
N ALA A 20 6.21 27.64 -6.64
CA ALA A 20 5.62 28.90 -7.05
C ALA A 20 4.09 28.78 -7.00
N SER A 21 3.41 29.67 -6.27
CA SER A 21 1.94 29.69 -6.18
C SER A 21 1.31 30.87 -6.91
N CYS A 22 0.26 30.59 -7.69
CA CYS A 22 -0.75 31.60 -8.00
C CYS A 22 -1.52 31.88 -6.71
N TRP A 23 -1.53 33.12 -6.22
CA TRP A 23 -2.28 33.48 -5.01
C TRP A 23 -3.79 33.55 -5.34
N PRO A 24 -4.67 33.18 -4.40
CA PRO A 24 -6.07 33.58 -4.46
C PRO A 24 -6.13 35.12 -4.53
N GLY A 25 -6.54 35.67 -5.67
CA GLY A 25 -6.73 37.12 -5.86
C GLY A 25 -5.67 37.86 -6.70
N LEU A 26 -4.54 37.23 -7.06
CA LEU A 26 -3.51 37.84 -7.92
C LEU A 26 -3.32 37.00 -9.19
N CYS A 27 -4.17 37.23 -10.19
CA CYS A 27 -4.08 36.50 -11.44
C CYS A 27 -2.96 37.05 -12.33
N CYS A 28 -2.10 36.15 -12.84
CA CYS A 28 -1.04 36.46 -13.80
C CYS A 28 -1.54 37.14 -15.10
N LEU A 29 -2.85 37.05 -15.40
CA LEU A 29 -3.49 37.63 -16.58
C LEU A 29 -4.14 38.99 -16.32
N ASN A 30 -4.25 39.40 -15.05
CA ASN A 30 -4.73 40.72 -14.70
C ASN A 30 -3.55 41.70 -14.78
N SER A 31 -3.67 42.71 -15.65
CA SER A 31 -2.63 43.71 -15.89
C SER A 31 -2.21 44.45 -14.61
N ALA A 32 -3.11 44.59 -13.63
CA ALA A 32 -2.82 45.21 -12.34
C ALA A 32 -1.81 44.43 -11.49
N TYR A 33 -1.59 43.14 -11.78
CA TYR A 33 -0.75 42.24 -10.98
C TYR A 33 0.39 41.58 -11.76
N LEU A 34 0.56 41.96 -13.04
CA LEU A 34 1.54 41.35 -13.93
C LEU A 34 2.98 41.56 -13.43
N THR A 35 3.32 42.76 -12.97
CA THR A 35 4.67 43.12 -12.50
C THR A 35 5.07 42.29 -11.28
N HIS A 36 4.19 42.14 -10.29
CA HIS A 36 4.43 41.26 -9.13
C HIS A 36 4.58 39.80 -9.52
N PHE A 37 3.86 39.35 -10.55
CA PHE A 37 3.97 37.98 -11.02
C PHE A 37 5.33 37.72 -11.69
N GLU A 38 5.79 38.63 -12.54
CA GLU A 38 7.10 38.54 -13.23
C GLU A 38 8.28 38.56 -12.25
N GLU A 39 8.25 39.46 -11.26
CA GLU A 39 9.28 39.57 -10.21
C GLU A 39 9.40 38.30 -9.36
N SER A 40 8.29 37.58 -9.18
CA SER A 40 8.24 36.38 -8.34
C SER A 40 8.78 35.11 -9.01
N GLY A 41 9.15 35.16 -10.30
CA GLY A 41 9.64 34.01 -11.07
C GLY A 41 8.60 32.89 -11.27
N ARG A 42 7.32 33.18 -11.02
CA ARG A 42 6.24 32.18 -11.01
C ARG A 42 5.77 31.87 -12.43
N LYS A 43 5.32 30.62 -12.65
CA LYS A 43 4.75 30.19 -13.94
C LYS A 43 3.24 30.07 -13.83
N CYS A 44 2.53 30.72 -14.75
CA CYS A 44 1.08 30.70 -14.73
C CYS A 44 0.55 29.32 -15.15
N PRO A 45 -0.41 28.70 -14.44
CA PRO A 45 -0.89 27.35 -14.76
C PRO A 45 -1.49 27.24 -16.16
N MET A 46 -2.09 28.34 -16.65
CA MET A 46 -2.65 28.42 -18.00
C MET A 46 -1.61 28.21 -19.11
N LYS A 47 -0.32 28.52 -18.86
CA LYS A 47 0.77 28.24 -19.81
C LYS A 47 0.98 26.74 -20.04
N ALA A 48 0.51 25.87 -19.14
CA ALA A 48 0.60 24.43 -19.30
C ALA A 48 -0.26 23.89 -20.47
N MET A 49 -1.23 24.67 -20.95
CA MET A 49 -2.03 24.34 -22.15
C MET A 49 -1.30 24.67 -23.46
N GLY A 50 -0.13 25.31 -23.40
CA GLY A 50 0.63 25.79 -24.56
C GLY A 50 0.41 27.27 -24.84
N ASP A 51 1.36 27.88 -25.56
CA ASP A 51 1.41 29.34 -25.74
C ASP A 51 0.20 29.90 -26.51
N ALA A 52 -0.28 29.16 -27.52
CA ALA A 52 -1.46 29.56 -28.30
C ALA A 52 -2.74 29.59 -27.44
N ALA A 53 -2.98 28.53 -26.66
CA ALA A 53 -4.12 28.45 -25.75
C ALA A 53 -4.01 29.52 -24.65
N PHE A 54 -2.80 29.72 -24.10
CA PHE A 54 -2.53 30.77 -23.12
C PHE A 54 -2.82 32.17 -23.67
N ALA A 55 -2.36 32.48 -24.89
CA ALA A 55 -2.61 33.77 -25.54
C ALA A 55 -4.12 34.01 -25.73
N GLN A 56 -4.87 32.98 -26.14
CA GLN A 56 -6.32 33.07 -26.28
C GLN A 56 -7.03 33.31 -24.95
N VAL A 57 -6.63 32.63 -23.87
CA VAL A 57 -7.16 32.87 -22.51
C VAL A 57 -6.84 34.28 -22.05
N SER A 58 -5.59 34.71 -22.26
CA SER A 58 -5.12 36.06 -21.90
C SER A 58 -5.99 37.12 -22.58
N GLU A 59 -6.21 37.02 -23.89
CA GLU A 59 -7.04 37.98 -24.61
C GLU A 59 -8.49 37.98 -24.14
N ARG A 60 -9.08 36.79 -23.94
CA ARG A 60 -10.45 36.68 -23.43
C ARG A 60 -10.61 37.23 -22.02
N SER A 61 -9.59 37.07 -21.18
CA SER A 61 -9.63 37.54 -19.78
C SER A 61 -9.69 39.07 -19.68
N LYS A 62 -9.19 39.80 -20.68
CA LYS A 62 -9.26 41.27 -20.74
C LYS A 62 -10.68 41.80 -20.89
N VAL A 63 -11.57 41.04 -21.53
CA VAL A 63 -12.96 41.44 -21.82
C VAL A 63 -13.99 40.72 -20.94
N ASP A 64 -13.57 39.73 -20.15
CA ASP A 64 -14.45 38.93 -19.29
C ASP A 64 -14.60 39.58 -17.91
N GLN A 65 -15.70 40.32 -17.71
CA GLN A 65 -16.01 41.00 -16.45
C GLN A 65 -16.12 40.07 -15.22
N TYR A 66 -16.26 38.75 -15.43
CA TYR A 66 -16.32 37.75 -14.37
C TYR A 66 -14.98 37.03 -14.17
N PHE A 67 -13.92 37.46 -14.86
CA PHE A 67 -12.59 36.91 -14.67
C PHE A 67 -11.99 37.40 -13.35
N THR A 68 -12.03 36.53 -12.36
CA THR A 68 -11.41 36.76 -11.04
C THR A 68 -10.05 36.07 -10.94
N THR A 69 -9.98 34.79 -11.35
CA THR A 69 -8.76 33.99 -11.31
C THR A 69 -8.67 33.01 -12.49
N CYS A 70 -7.46 32.51 -12.77
CA CYS A 70 -7.27 31.42 -13.74
C CYS A 70 -8.11 30.18 -13.39
N ARG A 71 -8.31 29.90 -12.09
CA ARG A 71 -9.10 28.76 -11.60
C ARG A 71 -10.58 28.95 -11.90
N ASP A 72 -11.10 30.16 -11.71
CA ASP A 72 -12.51 30.47 -11.98
C ASP A 72 -12.79 30.47 -13.48
N TRP A 73 -11.84 30.97 -14.28
CA TRP A 73 -11.90 30.84 -15.74
C TRP A 73 -11.91 29.38 -16.17
N ALA A 74 -10.97 28.57 -15.65
CA ALA A 74 -10.88 27.15 -15.94
C ALA A 74 -12.20 26.46 -15.61
N SER A 75 -12.73 26.71 -14.41
CA SER A 75 -14.00 26.16 -13.92
C SER A 75 -15.19 26.51 -14.81
N ARG A 76 -15.28 27.74 -15.31
CA ARG A 76 -16.35 28.18 -16.23
C ARG A 76 -16.22 27.61 -17.64
N HIS A 77 -15.02 27.21 -18.05
CA HIS A 77 -14.73 26.71 -19.39
C HIS A 77 -14.47 25.21 -19.45
N LEU A 78 -14.65 24.47 -18.34
CA LEU A 78 -14.35 23.04 -18.23
C LEU A 78 -14.99 22.21 -19.36
N LEU A 79 -16.24 22.49 -19.72
CA LEU A 79 -16.97 21.75 -20.75
C LEU A 79 -16.50 22.05 -22.18
N ARG A 80 -15.73 23.13 -22.39
CA ARG A 80 -15.27 23.57 -23.72
C ARG A 80 -13.80 23.24 -23.99
N LEU A 81 -13.03 22.98 -22.94
CA LEU A 81 -11.60 22.70 -23.07
C LEU A 81 -11.38 21.29 -23.64
N PRO A 82 -10.40 21.09 -24.54
CA PRO A 82 -9.98 19.75 -24.94
C PRO A 82 -9.49 18.94 -23.74
N VAL A 83 -9.75 17.63 -23.72
CA VAL A 83 -9.35 16.72 -22.64
C VAL A 83 -7.84 16.82 -22.30
N PRO A 84 -6.90 16.83 -23.26
CA PRO A 84 -5.48 16.97 -22.95
C PRO A 84 -5.14 18.27 -22.21
N ASP A 85 -5.78 19.37 -22.58
CA ASP A 85 -5.54 20.68 -21.95
C ASP A 85 -6.14 20.75 -20.55
N LEU A 86 -7.30 20.14 -20.35
CA LEU A 86 -7.93 20.00 -19.04
C LEU A 86 -7.02 19.25 -18.05
N ILE A 87 -6.43 18.13 -18.50
CA ILE A 87 -5.53 17.31 -17.68
C ILE A 87 -4.21 18.06 -17.38
N ARG A 88 -3.63 18.74 -18.38
CA ARG A 88 -2.42 19.58 -18.18
C ARG A 88 -2.68 20.71 -17.20
N LEU A 89 -3.85 21.35 -17.31
CA LEU A 89 -4.25 22.44 -16.46
C LEU A 89 -4.44 21.96 -15.02
N LEU A 90 -5.17 20.86 -14.82
CA LEU A 90 -5.34 20.26 -13.50
C LEU A 90 -3.99 19.88 -12.86
N PHE A 91 -3.10 19.23 -13.63
CA PHE A 91 -1.75 18.91 -13.16
C PHE A 91 -0.98 20.17 -12.76
N ALA A 92 -1.02 21.23 -13.57
CA ALA A 92 -0.36 22.50 -13.26
C ALA A 92 -0.93 23.16 -12.00
N PHE A 93 -2.24 23.10 -11.79
CA PHE A 93 -2.86 23.57 -10.54
C PHE A 93 -2.39 22.76 -9.32
N ALA A 94 -2.32 21.43 -9.44
CA ALA A 94 -1.89 20.55 -8.35
C ALA A 94 -0.41 20.71 -7.96
N GLN A 95 0.43 21.26 -8.84
CA GLN A 95 1.82 21.58 -8.53
C GLN A 95 2.01 22.93 -7.82
N ASN A 96 0.98 23.78 -7.78
CA ASN A 96 1.01 25.04 -7.03
C ASN A 96 0.69 24.82 -5.55
N ASP A 97 0.91 25.85 -4.72
CA ASP A 97 0.62 25.76 -3.28
C ASP A 97 -0.89 25.80 -2.93
N ASP A 98 -1.78 26.15 -3.88
CA ASP A 98 -3.24 26.15 -3.69
C ASP A 98 -3.83 24.73 -3.83
N ARG A 99 -3.58 23.88 -2.84
CA ARG A 99 -4.09 22.48 -2.83
C ARG A 99 -5.62 22.40 -2.79
N GLU A 100 -6.28 23.30 -2.07
CA GLU A 100 -7.74 23.28 -1.95
C GLU A 100 -8.40 23.69 -3.27
N GLY A 101 -7.91 24.75 -3.92
CA GLY A 101 -8.37 25.12 -5.24
C GLY A 101 -8.10 24.06 -6.29
N ALA A 102 -6.97 23.35 -6.20
CA ALA A 102 -6.69 22.21 -7.07
C ALA A 102 -7.65 21.04 -6.83
N ARG A 103 -8.02 20.74 -5.57
CA ARG A 103 -9.04 19.74 -5.24
C ARG A 103 -10.41 20.10 -5.79
N GLU A 104 -10.83 21.35 -5.62
CA GLU A 104 -12.12 21.82 -6.12
C GLU A 104 -12.17 21.75 -7.65
N LEU A 105 -11.11 22.20 -8.32
CA LEU A 105 -11.00 22.06 -9.77
C LEU A 105 -11.02 20.59 -10.20
N ALA A 106 -10.31 19.70 -9.49
CA ALA A 106 -10.32 18.27 -9.75
C ALA A 106 -11.72 17.67 -9.67
N ARG A 107 -12.49 17.99 -8.62
CA ARG A 107 -13.88 17.54 -8.48
C ARG A 107 -14.72 17.97 -9.68
N ARG A 108 -14.60 19.23 -10.12
CA ARG A 108 -15.35 19.73 -11.28
C ARG A 108 -14.90 19.11 -12.60
N VAL A 109 -13.61 18.82 -12.76
CA VAL A 109 -13.09 18.09 -13.92
C VAL A 109 -13.74 16.71 -14.04
N LEU A 110 -14.01 16.04 -12.92
CA LEU A 110 -14.68 14.74 -12.88
C LEU A 110 -16.16 14.75 -13.33
N ILE A 111 -16.78 15.93 -13.53
CA ILE A 111 -18.08 16.02 -14.25
C ILE A 111 -17.98 15.39 -15.64
N ARG A 112 -16.80 15.45 -16.27
CA ARG A 112 -16.52 14.88 -17.59
C ARG A 112 -15.81 13.52 -17.51
N GLN A 113 -15.99 12.76 -16.43
CA GLN A 113 -15.27 11.51 -16.18
C GLN A 113 -15.31 10.54 -17.37
N GLU A 114 -16.49 10.28 -17.95
CA GLU A 114 -16.61 9.36 -19.08
C GLU A 114 -15.79 9.82 -20.29
N GLU A 115 -15.91 11.10 -20.65
CA GLU A 115 -15.18 11.71 -21.77
C GLU A 115 -13.66 11.72 -21.53
N LEU A 116 -13.23 12.01 -20.30
CA LEU A 116 -11.83 11.96 -19.89
C LEU A 116 -11.27 10.55 -20.10
N LEU A 117 -11.98 9.52 -19.66
CA LEU A 117 -11.55 8.12 -19.77
C LEU A 117 -11.58 7.60 -21.22
N GLU A 118 -12.52 8.10 -22.02
CA GLU A 118 -12.67 7.74 -23.43
C GLU A 118 -11.63 8.42 -24.33
N GLN A 119 -11.33 9.70 -24.13
CA GLN A 119 -10.49 10.48 -25.05
C GLN A 119 -9.02 10.62 -24.61
N ALA A 120 -8.71 10.49 -23.31
CA ALA A 120 -7.34 10.70 -22.85
C ALA A 120 -6.37 9.63 -23.37
N SER A 121 -5.13 10.04 -23.66
CA SER A 121 -4.04 9.11 -23.97
C SER A 121 -3.60 8.34 -22.71
N GLY A 122 -2.85 7.23 -22.87
CA GLY A 122 -2.29 6.51 -21.72
C GLY A 122 -1.38 7.39 -20.84
N ARG A 123 -0.69 8.37 -21.45
CA ARG A 123 0.10 9.38 -20.72
C ARG A 123 -0.78 10.30 -19.90
N ASP A 124 -1.86 10.79 -20.49
CA ASP A 124 -2.75 11.75 -19.85
C ASP A 124 -3.55 11.08 -18.73
N LEU A 125 -3.99 9.82 -18.91
CA LEU A 125 -4.60 9.04 -17.83
C LEU A 125 -3.66 8.81 -16.65
N ALA A 126 -2.42 8.39 -16.90
CA ALA A 126 -1.43 8.20 -15.82
C ALA A 126 -1.20 9.51 -15.04
N ARG A 127 -1.14 10.65 -15.74
CA ARG A 127 -1.02 11.98 -15.12
C ARG A 127 -2.27 12.37 -14.34
N LEU A 128 -3.45 12.20 -14.92
CA LEU A 128 -4.74 12.51 -14.30
C LEU A 128 -4.89 11.74 -12.99
N LEU A 129 -4.78 10.42 -13.03
CA LEU A 129 -4.96 9.55 -11.86
C LEU A 129 -3.92 9.81 -10.77
N SER A 130 -2.66 10.02 -11.13
CA SER A 130 -1.61 10.37 -10.15
C SER A 130 -1.88 11.73 -9.48
N THR A 131 -2.41 12.69 -10.23
CA THR A 131 -2.81 14.00 -9.71
C THR A 131 -3.99 13.88 -8.75
N LEU A 132 -5.05 13.20 -9.17
CA LEU A 132 -6.26 12.96 -8.36
C LEU A 132 -5.91 12.23 -7.05
N ALA A 133 -5.06 11.20 -7.12
CA ALA A 133 -4.63 10.44 -5.94
C ALA A 133 -3.80 11.30 -4.97
N THR A 134 -3.02 12.24 -5.50
CA THR A 134 -2.24 13.18 -4.67
C THR A 134 -3.13 14.24 -4.03
N LEU A 135 -4.21 14.63 -4.70
CA LEU A 135 -5.20 15.57 -4.18
C LEU A 135 -6.22 14.91 -3.23
N GLY A 136 -6.32 13.58 -3.23
CA GLY A 136 -7.32 12.83 -2.46
C GLY A 136 -8.74 12.94 -3.04
N VAL A 137 -8.86 13.10 -4.35
CA VAL A 137 -10.15 13.23 -5.07
C VAL A 137 -10.43 11.94 -5.83
N ARG A 138 -11.56 11.30 -5.53
CA ARG A 138 -11.98 10.00 -6.11
C ARG A 138 -13.28 10.10 -6.93
N GLU A 139 -14.13 11.05 -6.59
CA GLU A 139 -15.46 11.23 -7.17
C GLU A 139 -15.78 12.73 -7.28
N HIS A 140 -16.69 13.07 -8.20
CA HIS A 140 -17.25 14.42 -8.30
C HIS A 140 -18.24 14.70 -7.16
N GLU A 141 -19.19 13.78 -6.98
CA GLU A 141 -20.27 13.80 -5.99
C GLU A 141 -20.37 12.43 -5.31
N THR A 142 -20.81 12.42 -4.05
CA THR A 142 -20.97 11.18 -3.28
C THR A 142 -22.01 10.27 -3.93
N GLY A 143 -21.61 9.02 -4.19
CA GLY A 143 -22.45 8.00 -4.83
C GLY A 143 -22.21 7.83 -6.32
N MET A 144 -21.36 8.65 -6.93
CA MET A 144 -20.84 8.40 -8.27
C MET A 144 -19.82 7.26 -8.24
N MET A 145 -19.64 6.57 -9.37
CA MET A 145 -18.61 5.55 -9.50
C MET A 145 -17.22 6.18 -9.36
N ASP A 146 -16.39 5.59 -8.50
CA ASP A 146 -15.01 5.99 -8.29
C ASP A 146 -14.24 6.04 -9.62
N VAL A 147 -13.62 7.18 -9.93
CA VAL A 147 -12.85 7.38 -11.16
C VAL A 147 -11.71 6.38 -11.32
N PHE A 148 -11.11 5.92 -10.22
CA PHE A 148 -10.04 4.93 -10.23
C PHE A 148 -10.56 3.55 -10.63
N GLU A 149 -11.77 3.18 -10.21
CA GLU A 149 -12.42 1.93 -10.65
C GLU A 149 -12.89 2.04 -12.10
N ALA A 150 -13.53 3.15 -12.45
CA ALA A 150 -13.98 3.45 -13.80
C ALA A 150 -12.84 3.46 -14.83
N ALA A 151 -11.62 3.81 -14.40
CA ALA A 151 -10.45 3.87 -15.26
C ALA A 151 -9.86 2.50 -15.63
N PHE A 152 -10.19 1.41 -14.94
CA PHE A 152 -9.56 0.10 -15.19
C PHE A 152 -9.66 -0.34 -16.68
N PRO A 153 -10.85 -0.34 -17.32
CA PRO A 153 -10.94 -0.76 -18.72
C PRO A 153 -10.22 0.21 -19.67
N ALA A 154 -10.26 1.51 -19.38
CA ALA A 154 -9.60 2.53 -20.18
C ALA A 154 -8.07 2.41 -20.15
N LEU A 155 -7.50 2.09 -18.99
CA LEU A 155 -6.07 1.84 -18.82
C LEU A 155 -5.64 0.53 -19.48
N ALA A 156 -6.38 -0.57 -19.27
CA ALA A 156 -6.08 -1.86 -19.87
C ALA A 156 -5.99 -1.76 -21.40
N LYS A 157 -6.95 -1.08 -22.05
CA LYS A 157 -6.96 -0.82 -23.51
C LYS A 157 -5.75 -0.04 -24.01
N ARG A 158 -5.15 0.81 -23.19
CA ARG A 158 -4.02 1.70 -23.57
C ARG A 158 -2.66 1.22 -23.08
N THR A 159 -2.63 0.11 -22.34
CA THR A 159 -1.41 -0.40 -21.69
C THR A 159 -0.32 -0.74 -22.70
N SER A 160 -0.67 -1.19 -23.91
CA SER A 160 0.30 -1.47 -24.99
C SER A 160 1.16 -0.27 -25.42
N GLN A 161 0.69 0.95 -25.18
CA GLN A 161 1.39 2.19 -25.55
C GLN A 161 2.15 2.81 -24.36
N MET A 162 1.98 2.25 -23.16
CA MET A 162 2.54 2.86 -21.96
C MET A 162 4.05 2.65 -21.86
N ARG A 163 4.74 3.61 -21.25
CA ARG A 163 6.18 3.56 -20.89
C ARG A 163 6.35 3.31 -19.39
N SER A 164 7.55 2.96 -18.96
CA SER A 164 7.81 2.56 -17.56
C SER A 164 7.41 3.62 -16.55
N TYR A 165 7.72 4.90 -16.80
CA TYR A 165 7.33 5.99 -15.89
C TYR A 165 5.80 6.16 -15.73
N GLN A 166 5.02 5.78 -16.74
CA GLN A 166 3.56 5.83 -16.68
C GLN A 166 3.02 4.69 -15.83
N ILE A 167 3.58 3.49 -16.00
CA ILE A 167 3.28 2.33 -15.15
C ILE A 167 3.60 2.66 -13.69
N ILE A 168 4.77 3.25 -13.41
CA ILE A 168 5.17 3.69 -12.07
C ILE A 168 4.17 4.70 -11.50
N ALA A 169 3.76 5.70 -12.28
CA ALA A 169 2.79 6.70 -11.86
C ALA A 169 1.41 6.10 -11.53
N ILE A 170 0.95 5.15 -12.35
CA ILE A 170 -0.30 4.41 -12.14
C ILE A 170 -0.23 3.58 -10.85
N CYS A 171 0.82 2.77 -10.68
CA CYS A 171 1.03 1.99 -9.46
C CYS A 171 1.12 2.91 -8.22
N GLY A 172 1.78 4.06 -8.32
CA GLY A 172 1.83 5.04 -7.25
C GLY A 172 0.45 5.63 -6.90
N ALA A 173 -0.38 5.90 -7.91
CA ALA A 173 -1.73 6.42 -7.72
C ALA A 173 -2.64 5.39 -7.03
N TYR A 174 -2.71 4.17 -7.56
CA TYR A 174 -3.55 3.10 -7.02
C TYR A 174 -3.08 2.61 -5.65
N LYS A 175 -1.77 2.64 -5.36
CA LYS A 175 -1.25 2.38 -4.00
C LYS A 175 -1.77 3.39 -2.99
N LYS A 176 -1.83 4.69 -3.34
CA LYS A 176 -2.36 5.74 -2.45
C LYS A 176 -3.85 5.59 -2.20
N VAL A 177 -4.62 5.23 -3.24
CA VAL A 177 -6.07 5.04 -3.14
C VAL A 177 -6.43 3.72 -2.44
N GLY A 178 -5.59 2.71 -2.55
CA GLY A 178 -5.76 1.43 -1.88
C GLY A 178 -6.76 0.50 -2.57
N ILE A 179 -6.88 0.61 -3.90
CA ILE A 179 -7.64 -0.28 -4.79
C ILE A 179 -6.75 -0.62 -5.98
N PHE A 180 -6.83 -1.84 -6.53
CA PHE A 180 -6.10 -2.20 -7.76
C PHE A 180 -6.66 -3.49 -8.36
N ASP A 181 -6.99 -3.47 -9.64
CA ASP A 181 -7.60 -4.58 -10.35
C ASP A 181 -6.59 -5.64 -10.82
N ASN A 182 -7.00 -6.91 -10.81
CA ASN A 182 -6.17 -8.05 -11.21
C ASN A 182 -5.88 -8.04 -12.72
N GLU A 183 -6.85 -7.65 -13.56
CA GLU A 183 -6.66 -7.60 -15.02
C GLU A 183 -5.72 -6.46 -15.42
N LEU A 184 -5.92 -5.27 -14.83
CA LEU A 184 -5.01 -4.14 -15.01
C LEU A 184 -3.59 -4.49 -14.54
N ALA A 185 -3.44 -5.13 -13.38
CA ALA A 185 -2.13 -5.57 -12.90
C ALA A 185 -1.46 -6.53 -13.89
N ALA A 186 -2.21 -7.49 -14.44
CA ALA A 186 -1.69 -8.47 -15.40
C ALA A 186 -1.28 -7.82 -16.73
N THR A 187 -2.08 -6.88 -17.25
CA THR A 187 -1.75 -6.15 -18.48
C THR A 187 -0.52 -5.25 -18.30
N LEU A 188 -0.43 -4.51 -17.20
CA LEU A 188 0.74 -3.67 -16.89
C LEU A 188 2.00 -4.51 -16.68
N ALA A 189 1.89 -5.66 -16.00
CA ALA A 189 2.99 -6.61 -15.84
C ALA A 189 3.52 -7.11 -17.19
N ARG A 190 2.63 -7.56 -18.08
CA ARG A 190 3.01 -7.98 -19.44
C ARG A 190 3.65 -6.84 -20.23
N ARG A 191 3.12 -5.62 -20.12
CA ARG A 191 3.72 -4.46 -20.77
C ARG A 191 5.11 -4.17 -20.24
N ALA A 192 5.29 -4.15 -18.92
CA ALA A 192 6.58 -3.88 -18.30
C ALA A 192 7.64 -4.86 -18.80
N MET A 193 7.30 -6.15 -18.96
CA MET A 193 8.25 -7.17 -19.46
C MET A 193 8.71 -6.95 -20.91
N VAL A 194 7.89 -6.34 -21.76
CA VAL A 194 8.23 -6.10 -23.19
C VAL A 194 8.83 -4.71 -23.45
N LEU A 195 9.01 -3.88 -22.41
CA LEU A 195 9.50 -2.51 -22.59
C LEU A 195 10.97 -2.40 -22.98
N GLY A 196 11.76 -3.47 -22.87
CA GLY A 196 13.11 -3.67 -23.44
C GLY A 196 14.05 -2.45 -23.35
N ASP A 197 15.04 -2.49 -22.45
CA ASP A 197 16.06 -1.45 -22.26
C ASP A 197 15.53 -0.04 -21.91
N ASP A 198 14.26 0.11 -21.53
CA ASP A 198 13.77 1.34 -20.91
C ASP A 198 14.49 1.54 -19.57
N ASP A 199 15.19 2.67 -19.40
CA ASP A 199 15.96 3.04 -18.20
C ASP A 199 15.17 2.87 -16.89
N ASN A 200 13.83 2.92 -16.95
CA ASN A 200 12.96 2.80 -15.78
C ASN A 200 12.21 1.47 -15.70
N GLN A 201 12.48 0.50 -16.57
CA GLN A 201 11.78 -0.79 -16.61
C GLN A 201 11.82 -1.49 -15.25
N PHE A 202 13.00 -1.49 -14.62
CA PHE A 202 13.19 -2.07 -13.31
C PHE A 202 12.37 -1.38 -12.21
N ALA A 203 12.33 -0.04 -12.24
CA ALA A 203 11.50 0.73 -11.32
C ALA A 203 10.01 0.42 -11.52
N ALA A 204 9.57 0.14 -12.75
CA ALA A 204 8.22 -0.32 -13.04
C ALA A 204 7.94 -1.71 -12.47
N PHE A 205 8.87 -2.68 -12.59
CA PHE A 205 8.74 -3.99 -11.95
C PHE A 205 8.56 -3.87 -10.44
N ARG A 206 9.39 -3.06 -9.78
CA ARG A 206 9.29 -2.81 -8.34
C ARG A 206 7.98 -2.14 -7.95
N ALA A 207 7.54 -1.14 -8.72
CA ALA A 207 6.29 -0.46 -8.45
C ALA A 207 5.10 -1.43 -8.55
N LEU A 208 5.09 -2.29 -9.58
CA LEU A 208 4.08 -3.34 -9.78
C LEU A 208 4.10 -4.37 -8.65
N LEU A 209 5.25 -4.99 -8.37
CA LEU A 209 5.41 -5.96 -7.29
C LEU A 209 5.02 -5.35 -5.94
N GLY A 210 5.41 -4.09 -5.69
CA GLY A 210 5.08 -3.35 -4.48
C GLY A 210 3.59 -3.10 -4.32
N ILE A 211 2.87 -2.65 -5.35
CA ILE A 211 1.41 -2.47 -5.24
C ILE A 211 0.70 -3.83 -5.12
N MET A 212 1.12 -4.84 -5.88
CA MET A 212 0.51 -6.17 -5.82
C MET A 212 0.66 -6.80 -4.44
N GLY A 213 1.86 -6.74 -3.86
CA GLY A 213 2.08 -7.23 -2.50
C GLY A 213 1.34 -6.44 -1.43
N ASN A 214 1.16 -5.13 -1.59
CA ASN A 214 0.44 -4.31 -0.60
C ASN A 214 -1.08 -4.48 -0.65
N LEU A 215 -1.64 -4.70 -1.83
CA LEU A 215 -3.09 -4.85 -2.04
C LEU A 215 -3.50 -6.30 -2.27
N SER A 216 -2.58 -7.25 -2.06
CA SER A 216 -2.77 -8.69 -2.23
C SER A 216 -3.38 -9.06 -3.59
N VAL A 217 -2.97 -8.34 -4.64
CA VAL A 217 -3.41 -8.56 -6.02
C VAL A 217 -2.62 -9.71 -6.61
N ARG A 218 -3.32 -10.72 -7.11
CA ARG A 218 -2.70 -11.89 -7.74
C ARG A 218 -3.03 -11.92 -9.22
N ILE A 219 -1.97 -12.12 -10.00
CA ILE A 219 -2.04 -12.35 -11.44
C ILE A 219 -1.56 -13.76 -11.74
N ASP A 220 -1.56 -14.14 -13.01
CA ASP A 220 -1.00 -15.41 -13.47
C ASP A 220 0.40 -15.67 -12.84
N ARG A 221 0.55 -16.88 -12.29
CA ARG A 221 1.73 -17.27 -11.50
C ARG A 221 3.02 -17.23 -12.34
N VAL A 222 2.93 -17.57 -13.63
CA VAL A 222 4.08 -17.53 -14.55
C VAL A 222 4.51 -16.10 -14.82
N VAL A 223 3.55 -15.20 -15.09
CA VAL A 223 3.84 -13.77 -15.25
C VAL A 223 4.47 -13.18 -13.99
N LEU A 224 3.94 -13.52 -12.82
CA LEU A 224 4.47 -13.03 -11.55
C LEU A 224 5.87 -13.57 -11.26
N GLY A 225 6.12 -14.86 -11.54
CA GLY A 225 7.45 -15.46 -11.43
C GLY A 225 8.49 -14.75 -12.31
N ARG A 226 8.14 -14.46 -13.57
CA ARG A 226 9.03 -13.70 -14.48
C ARG A 226 9.32 -12.28 -13.98
N LEU A 227 8.34 -11.59 -13.39
CA LEU A 227 8.57 -10.29 -12.75
C LEU A 227 9.54 -10.40 -11.57
N VAL A 228 9.39 -11.43 -10.75
CA VAL A 228 10.29 -11.70 -9.62
C VAL A 228 11.70 -12.03 -10.13
N ASP A 229 11.83 -12.86 -11.17
CA ASP A 229 13.12 -13.16 -11.81
C ASP A 229 13.82 -11.90 -12.29
N ALA A 230 13.11 -11.06 -13.05
CA ALA A 230 13.67 -9.82 -13.59
C ALA A 230 14.07 -8.83 -12.49
N ALA A 231 13.22 -8.68 -11.46
CA ALA A 231 13.52 -7.82 -10.32
C ALA A 231 14.70 -8.35 -9.49
N ALA A 232 14.74 -9.64 -9.19
CA ALA A 232 15.82 -10.26 -8.42
C ALA A 232 17.16 -10.22 -9.18
N ALA A 233 17.16 -10.48 -10.49
CA ALA A 233 18.37 -10.43 -11.30
C ALA A 233 19.00 -9.03 -11.29
N HIS A 234 18.18 -7.97 -11.41
CA HIS A 234 18.68 -6.61 -11.33
C HIS A 234 19.16 -6.25 -9.91
N GLU A 235 18.50 -6.72 -8.86
CA GLU A 235 18.97 -6.49 -7.48
C GLU A 235 20.29 -7.19 -7.15
N GLN A 236 20.63 -8.23 -7.92
CA GLN A 236 21.91 -8.94 -7.85
C GLN A 236 23.01 -8.28 -8.70
N GLN A 237 22.67 -7.31 -9.55
CA GLN A 237 23.66 -6.54 -10.31
C GLN A 237 24.25 -5.43 -9.43
N GLY A 238 25.53 -5.58 -9.07
CA GLY A 238 26.27 -4.62 -8.24
C GLY A 238 26.44 -5.08 -6.80
N GLU A 239 26.57 -4.12 -5.88
CA GLU A 239 26.63 -4.42 -4.44
C GLU A 239 25.26 -4.94 -3.97
N ILE A 240 25.25 -6.13 -3.38
CA ILE A 240 24.03 -6.77 -2.89
C ILE A 240 23.39 -5.85 -1.85
N CYS A 241 22.20 -5.36 -2.15
CA CYS A 241 21.44 -4.55 -1.21
C CYS A 241 20.45 -5.46 -0.47
N ALA A 242 20.85 -5.94 0.71
CA ALA A 242 20.01 -6.80 1.56
C ALA A 242 18.61 -6.21 1.79
N PHE A 243 18.51 -4.88 1.93
CA PHE A 243 17.24 -4.15 2.01
C PHE A 243 16.30 -4.46 0.85
N ARG A 244 16.81 -4.34 -0.37
CA ARG A 244 15.99 -4.47 -1.57
C ARG A 244 15.56 -5.92 -1.80
N LEU A 245 16.43 -6.88 -1.47
CA LEU A 245 16.08 -8.30 -1.47
C LEU A 245 15.03 -8.63 -0.40
N ALA A 246 15.14 -8.07 0.81
CA ALA A 246 14.16 -8.26 1.87
C ALA A 246 12.76 -7.75 1.46
N VAL A 247 12.70 -6.61 0.77
CA VAL A 247 11.43 -6.10 0.19
C VAL A 247 10.84 -7.10 -0.80
N LEU A 248 11.65 -7.67 -1.71
CA LEU A 248 11.19 -8.67 -2.68
C LEU A 248 10.74 -9.96 -2.00
N LEU A 249 11.47 -10.45 -0.99
CA LEU A 249 11.07 -11.61 -0.18
C LEU A 249 9.71 -11.37 0.49
N GLN A 250 9.49 -10.19 1.08
CA GLN A 250 8.21 -9.84 1.68
C GLN A 250 7.08 -9.87 0.65
N ILE A 251 7.29 -9.30 -0.53
CA ILE A 251 6.30 -9.30 -1.61
C ILE A 251 6.01 -10.74 -2.06
N CYS A 252 7.03 -11.56 -2.28
CA CYS A 252 6.86 -12.97 -2.65
C CYS A 252 6.06 -13.74 -1.61
N THR A 253 6.33 -13.50 -0.32
CA THR A 253 5.57 -14.08 0.80
C THR A 253 4.10 -13.71 0.72
N LYS A 254 3.79 -12.40 0.58
CA LYS A 254 2.41 -11.91 0.47
C LYS A 254 1.67 -12.47 -0.75
N LEU A 255 2.39 -12.67 -1.85
CA LEU A 255 1.84 -13.20 -3.10
C LEU A 255 1.83 -14.74 -3.19
N GLY A 256 2.36 -15.45 -2.19
CA GLY A 256 2.38 -16.92 -2.18
C GLY A 256 3.37 -17.52 -3.18
N LEU A 257 4.56 -16.93 -3.29
CA LEU A 257 5.66 -17.34 -4.17
C LEU A 257 6.91 -17.77 -3.39
N GLU A 258 6.75 -18.33 -2.20
CA GLU A 258 7.90 -18.81 -1.42
C GLU A 258 8.57 -20.04 -2.04
N ASP A 259 7.84 -20.80 -2.86
CA ASP A 259 8.31 -21.97 -3.60
C ASP A 259 8.98 -21.59 -4.94
N HIS A 260 9.01 -20.29 -5.27
CA HIS A 260 9.72 -19.83 -6.44
C HIS A 260 11.25 -19.99 -6.23
N PRO A 261 12.02 -20.54 -7.19
CA PRO A 261 13.46 -20.79 -7.00
C PRO A 261 14.27 -19.55 -6.55
N ARG A 262 13.93 -18.37 -7.09
CA ARG A 262 14.56 -17.10 -6.67
C ARG A 262 14.33 -16.76 -5.21
N PHE A 263 13.23 -17.18 -4.59
CA PHE A 263 12.95 -16.88 -3.20
C PHE A 263 14.05 -17.47 -2.30
N TYR A 264 14.36 -18.75 -2.50
CA TYR A 264 15.44 -19.43 -1.78
C TYR A 264 16.79 -18.77 -2.02
N THR A 265 17.13 -18.45 -3.28
CA THR A 265 18.38 -17.74 -3.61
C THR A 265 18.48 -16.38 -2.92
N MET A 266 17.41 -15.57 -2.97
CA MET A 266 17.39 -14.25 -2.32
C MET A 266 17.53 -14.38 -0.80
N MET A 267 16.89 -15.39 -0.20
CA MET A 267 16.99 -15.65 1.24
C MET A 267 18.42 -16.01 1.66
N HIS A 268 19.12 -16.85 0.89
CA HIS A 268 20.52 -17.16 1.12
C HIS A 268 21.44 -15.94 0.99
N LEU A 269 21.21 -15.09 -0.02
CA LEU A 269 21.98 -13.85 -0.17
C LEU A 269 21.80 -12.93 1.04
N VAL A 270 20.55 -12.72 1.49
CA VAL A 270 20.28 -11.94 2.71
C VAL A 270 20.95 -12.58 3.93
N ALA A 271 20.88 -13.90 4.08
CA ALA A 271 21.52 -14.61 5.19
C ALA A 271 23.06 -14.42 5.19
N SER A 272 23.68 -14.39 4.02
CA SER A 272 25.14 -14.17 3.87
C SER A 272 25.58 -12.74 4.22
N GLU A 273 24.66 -11.78 4.21
CA GLU A 273 24.93 -10.38 4.57
C GLU A 273 24.80 -10.12 6.08
N VAL A 274 24.04 -10.94 6.82
CA VAL A 274 23.80 -10.73 8.27
C VAL A 274 25.10 -10.63 9.08
N PRO A 275 26.13 -11.49 8.88
CA PRO A 275 27.39 -11.37 9.60
C PRO A 275 28.17 -10.08 9.30
N LYS A 276 27.84 -9.38 8.21
CA LYS A 276 28.50 -8.13 7.78
C LYS A 276 27.78 -6.89 8.30
N TRP A 277 26.63 -7.05 8.96
CA TRP A 277 25.87 -5.92 9.46
C TRP A 277 26.63 -5.12 10.53
N PRO A 278 26.48 -3.79 10.55
CA PRO A 278 27.15 -2.95 11.53
C PRO A 278 26.70 -3.30 12.95
N ALA A 279 27.58 -3.14 13.94
CA ALA A 279 27.26 -3.46 15.33
C ALA A 279 26.00 -2.74 15.85
N GLN A 280 25.74 -1.51 15.40
CA GLN A 280 24.48 -0.80 15.66
C GLN A 280 23.65 -0.70 14.38
N PRO A 281 22.35 -1.02 14.42
CA PRO A 281 21.50 -0.97 13.24
C PRO A 281 21.31 0.47 12.77
N THR A 282 21.63 0.70 11.50
CA THR A 282 21.30 1.93 10.80
C THR A 282 19.83 1.91 10.38
N LYS A 283 19.25 3.08 10.05
CA LYS A 283 17.86 3.15 9.57
C LYS A 283 17.58 2.20 8.38
N PRO A 284 18.42 2.14 7.32
CA PRO A 284 18.20 1.18 6.23
C PRO A 284 18.22 -0.29 6.68
N LEU A 285 19.01 -0.63 7.71
CA LEU A 285 19.01 -1.98 8.25
C LEU A 285 17.74 -2.27 9.05
N VAL A 286 17.24 -1.32 9.85
CA VAL A 286 15.93 -1.46 10.51
C VAL A 286 14.82 -1.66 9.47
N ASP A 287 14.84 -0.89 8.38
CA ASP A 287 13.89 -1.06 7.28
C ASP A 287 14.04 -2.45 6.62
N THR A 288 15.26 -2.97 6.48
CA THR A 288 15.53 -4.33 5.98
C THR A 288 14.91 -5.38 6.88
N LEU A 289 15.14 -5.27 8.19
CA LEU A 289 14.59 -6.16 9.19
C LEU A 289 13.06 -6.17 9.13
N ASN A 290 12.43 -4.99 9.06
CA ASN A 290 10.99 -4.81 8.91
C ASN A 290 10.39 -5.59 7.73
N HIS A 291 11.07 -5.63 6.59
CA HIS A 291 10.61 -6.39 5.43
C HIS A 291 10.88 -7.89 5.57
N LEU A 292 11.97 -8.27 6.24
CA LEU A 292 12.37 -9.67 6.40
C LEU A 292 11.51 -10.44 7.41
N MET A 293 10.93 -9.77 8.42
CA MET A 293 10.22 -10.45 9.50
C MET A 293 9.07 -11.35 9.01
N LEU A 294 8.23 -10.82 8.11
CA LEU A 294 7.07 -11.57 7.58
C LEU A 294 7.50 -12.86 6.83
N PRO A 295 8.44 -12.82 5.86
CA PRO A 295 9.03 -14.01 5.24
C PRO A 295 9.54 -15.07 6.22
N LEU A 296 10.07 -14.67 7.38
CA LEU A 296 10.66 -15.60 8.34
C LEU A 296 9.61 -16.35 9.17
N VAL A 297 8.46 -15.73 9.44
CA VAL A 297 7.42 -16.30 10.32
C VAL A 297 6.24 -16.89 9.56
N CYS A 298 6.02 -16.46 8.32
CA CYS A 298 5.00 -17.04 7.46
C CYS A 298 5.35 -18.49 7.09
N GLN A 299 4.34 -19.34 7.17
CA GLN A 299 4.47 -20.77 6.95
C GLN A 299 4.69 -21.06 5.46
N TYR A 300 5.74 -21.83 5.20
CA TYR A 300 5.95 -22.44 3.89
C TYR A 300 5.09 -23.70 3.81
N ARG A 301 4.17 -23.75 2.82
CA ARG A 301 3.42 -24.95 2.48
C ARG A 301 4.08 -25.59 1.27
N SER A 302 4.96 -26.57 1.46
CA SER A 302 5.30 -27.47 0.36
C SER A 302 5.33 -28.90 0.82
N ASP A 303 4.78 -29.76 -0.03
CA ASP A 303 4.94 -31.20 0.06
C ASP A 303 6.37 -31.55 -0.37
N GLY A 304 7.17 -32.15 0.53
CA GLY A 304 8.48 -32.76 0.21
C GLY A 304 9.70 -31.84 0.27
N ASP A 305 9.82 -30.85 -0.61
CA ASP A 305 11.09 -30.11 -0.85
C ASP A 305 11.32 -28.91 0.07
N GLY A 306 10.47 -28.72 1.09
CA GLY A 306 10.45 -27.50 1.89
C GLY A 306 11.32 -27.48 3.12
N GLN A 307 11.96 -28.59 3.46
CA GLN A 307 12.77 -28.68 4.67
C GLN A 307 13.97 -27.74 4.61
N GLU A 308 14.66 -27.66 3.46
CA GLU A 308 15.83 -26.76 3.34
C GLU A 308 15.46 -25.29 3.50
N LEU A 309 14.35 -24.85 2.90
CA LEU A 309 13.90 -23.47 3.03
C LEU A 309 13.43 -23.20 4.46
N TYR A 310 12.76 -24.16 5.09
CA TYR A 310 12.36 -24.08 6.49
C TYR A 310 13.59 -23.91 7.40
N ASP A 311 14.61 -24.75 7.24
CA ASP A 311 15.85 -24.71 8.03
C ASP A 311 16.62 -23.41 7.78
N LEU A 312 16.63 -22.90 6.55
CA LEU A 312 17.22 -21.61 6.23
C LEU A 312 16.48 -20.46 6.93
N LYS A 313 15.13 -20.45 6.88
CA LYS A 313 14.31 -19.45 7.57
C LYS A 313 14.55 -19.49 9.08
N GLU A 314 14.62 -20.69 9.67
CA GLU A 314 14.86 -20.86 11.11
C GLU A 314 16.24 -20.35 11.52
N ARG A 315 17.30 -20.71 10.78
CA ARG A 315 18.67 -20.20 11.02
C ARG A 315 18.75 -18.69 10.87
N LEU A 316 18.14 -18.13 9.82
CA LEU A 316 18.15 -16.69 9.58
C LEU A 316 17.35 -15.93 10.65
N LEU A 317 16.20 -16.47 11.09
CA LEU A 317 15.44 -15.92 12.20
C LEU A 317 16.27 -15.87 13.49
N GLY A 318 16.96 -16.96 13.82
CA GLY A 318 17.90 -16.99 14.94
C GLY A 318 18.99 -15.93 14.82
N ALA A 319 19.66 -15.87 13.67
CA ALA A 319 20.74 -14.91 13.42
C ALA A 319 20.28 -13.44 13.54
N VAL A 320 19.08 -13.11 13.05
CA VAL A 320 18.49 -11.77 13.16
C VAL A 320 18.21 -11.39 14.62
N VAL A 321 17.64 -12.32 15.40
CA VAL A 321 17.36 -12.09 16.83
C VAL A 321 18.66 -11.92 17.62
N GLU A 322 19.66 -12.76 17.35
CA GLU A 322 21.00 -12.64 17.95
C GLU A 322 21.64 -11.30 17.63
N TYR A 323 21.61 -10.89 16.37
CA TYR A 323 22.14 -9.59 15.93
C TYR A 323 21.47 -8.43 16.70
N LEU A 324 20.14 -8.41 16.76
CA LEU A 324 19.41 -7.35 17.46
C LEU A 324 19.75 -7.31 18.96
N ALA A 325 19.79 -8.47 19.62
CA ALA A 325 20.18 -8.58 21.01
C ALA A 325 21.63 -8.12 21.26
N GLN A 326 22.53 -8.42 20.33
CA GLN A 326 23.94 -8.03 20.41
C GLN A 326 24.17 -6.55 20.16
N SER A 327 23.33 -5.91 19.33
CA SER A 327 23.50 -4.52 18.90
C SER A 327 23.46 -3.45 19.99
N GLY A 328 22.90 -3.80 21.16
CA GLY A 328 22.69 -2.86 22.26
C GLY A 328 21.54 -1.87 22.04
N VAL A 329 20.83 -1.96 20.91
CA VAL A 329 19.62 -1.18 20.68
C VAL A 329 18.46 -1.88 21.38
N GLY A 330 17.95 -1.25 22.44
CA GLY A 330 16.77 -1.74 23.15
C GLY A 330 15.52 -1.75 22.23
N PRO A 331 14.60 -2.73 22.38
CA PRO A 331 13.42 -2.84 21.52
C PRO A 331 12.59 -1.56 21.41
N SER A 332 12.47 -0.80 22.51
CA SER A 332 11.70 0.45 22.57
C SER A 332 12.30 1.61 21.74
N ARG A 333 13.55 1.49 21.29
CA ARG A 333 14.22 2.50 20.45
C ARG A 333 14.01 2.26 18.95
N LEU A 334 13.47 1.11 18.58
CA LEU A 334 13.10 0.80 17.20
C LEU A 334 11.81 1.53 16.84
N ASP A 335 11.53 1.73 15.55
CA ASP A 335 10.26 2.31 15.13
C ASP A 335 9.07 1.39 15.49
N THR A 336 7.88 1.97 15.62
CA THR A 336 6.68 1.24 16.05
C THR A 336 6.37 0.03 15.17
N TYR A 337 6.59 0.11 13.85
CA TYR A 337 6.33 -1.00 12.95
C TYR A 337 7.30 -2.16 13.19
N CYS A 338 8.57 -1.86 13.45
CA CYS A 338 9.56 -2.86 13.87
C CYS A 338 9.21 -3.50 15.22
N GLN A 339 8.75 -2.71 16.19
CA GLN A 339 8.30 -3.24 17.47
C GLN A 339 7.12 -4.22 17.31
N ILE A 340 6.11 -3.88 16.50
CA ILE A 340 4.97 -4.76 16.18
C ILE A 340 5.48 -6.09 15.62
N ASN A 341 6.34 -6.04 14.59
CA ASN A 341 6.83 -7.25 13.95
C ASN A 341 7.71 -8.09 14.89
N LEU A 342 8.47 -7.46 15.80
CA LEU A 342 9.22 -8.17 16.83
C LEU A 342 8.31 -8.90 17.81
N CYS A 343 7.19 -8.30 18.23
CA CYS A 343 6.19 -9.00 19.03
C CYS A 343 5.62 -10.22 18.29
N VAL A 344 5.39 -10.12 16.98
CA VAL A 344 4.99 -11.28 16.16
C VAL A 344 6.07 -12.36 16.14
N ILE A 345 7.35 -11.98 15.97
CA ILE A 345 8.49 -12.90 16.01
C ILE A 345 8.59 -13.59 17.37
N GLU A 346 8.49 -12.84 18.47
CA GLU A 346 8.51 -13.40 19.83
C GLU A 346 7.42 -14.46 19.98
N LEU A 347 6.17 -14.13 19.63
CA LEU A 347 5.05 -15.06 19.69
C LEU A 347 5.30 -16.30 18.85
N HIS A 348 5.79 -16.11 17.61
CA HIS A 348 6.08 -17.22 16.71
C HIS A 348 7.16 -18.14 17.28
N ILE A 349 8.27 -17.59 17.79
CA ILE A 349 9.35 -18.39 18.37
C ILE A 349 8.84 -19.16 19.59
N ARG A 350 8.17 -18.48 20.50
CA ARG A 350 7.67 -19.07 21.75
C ARG A 350 6.64 -20.17 21.52
N LEU A 351 5.74 -19.99 20.55
CA LEU A 351 4.62 -20.92 20.32
C LEU A 351 4.94 -22.02 19.33
N GLU A 352 5.82 -21.77 18.36
CA GLU A 352 6.01 -22.66 17.22
C GLU A 352 7.47 -23.06 16.96
N ARG A 353 8.46 -22.48 17.65
CA ARG A 353 9.89 -22.79 17.49
C ARG A 353 10.60 -22.99 18.84
N PRO A 354 10.17 -23.96 19.67
CA PRO A 354 10.79 -24.19 20.98
C PRO A 354 12.26 -24.61 20.88
N LEU A 355 12.66 -25.32 19.82
CA LEU A 355 14.06 -25.69 19.61
C LEU A 355 14.94 -24.48 19.31
N LEU A 356 14.47 -23.57 18.45
CA LEU A 356 15.15 -22.30 18.20
C LEU A 356 15.29 -21.49 19.50
N TRP A 357 14.23 -21.40 20.32
CA TRP A 357 14.29 -20.72 21.62
C TRP A 357 15.41 -21.26 22.52
N CYS A 358 15.55 -22.59 22.58
CA CYS A 358 16.62 -23.25 23.33
C CYS A 358 18.01 -22.96 22.75
N ALA A 359 18.12 -22.81 21.43
CA ALA A 359 19.38 -22.54 20.72
C ALA A 359 19.83 -21.07 20.83
N LEU A 360 18.92 -20.13 21.10
CA LEU A 360 19.25 -18.72 21.29
C LEU A 360 20.18 -18.51 22.50
N SER A 361 21.00 -17.46 22.45
CA SER A 361 21.81 -16.99 23.57
C SER A 361 20.92 -16.46 24.70
N GLN A 362 21.47 -16.37 25.92
CA GLN A 362 20.74 -15.77 27.04
C GLN A 362 20.36 -14.32 26.73
N LYS A 363 21.27 -13.56 26.11
CA LYS A 363 21.03 -12.17 25.70
C LYS A 363 19.85 -12.06 24.72
N ALA A 364 19.74 -12.98 23.76
CA ALA A 364 18.64 -13.03 22.81
C ALA A 364 17.31 -13.39 23.49
N ARG A 365 17.30 -14.35 24.41
CA ARG A 365 16.11 -14.66 25.22
C ARG A 365 15.68 -13.48 26.09
N ASP A 366 16.62 -12.80 26.72
CA ASP A 366 16.35 -11.60 27.53
C ASP A 366 15.79 -10.47 26.65
N PHE A 367 16.34 -10.28 25.46
CA PHE A 367 15.82 -9.33 24.47
C PHE A 367 14.37 -9.65 24.09
N LEU A 368 14.06 -10.91 23.77
CA LEU A 368 12.69 -11.34 23.46
C LEU A 368 11.75 -11.23 24.68
N ALA A 369 12.24 -11.47 25.89
CA ALA A 369 11.47 -11.25 27.11
C ALA A 369 11.08 -9.77 27.25
N VAL A 370 11.98 -8.83 26.94
CA VAL A 370 11.65 -7.39 26.90
C VAL A 370 10.65 -7.09 25.79
N VAL A 371 10.82 -7.67 24.59
CA VAL A 371 9.85 -7.54 23.49
C VAL A 371 8.46 -7.98 23.92
N SER A 372 8.32 -9.11 24.62
CA SER A 372 7.02 -9.64 25.09
C SER A 372 6.29 -8.70 26.05
N GLN A 373 7.01 -7.77 26.70
CA GLN A 373 6.49 -6.79 27.63
C GLN A 373 6.21 -5.43 26.98
N LEU A 374 6.58 -5.23 25.70
CA LEU A 374 6.33 -3.98 25.00
C LEU A 374 4.83 -3.70 24.92
N ARG A 375 4.48 -2.47 25.28
CA ARG A 375 3.17 -1.88 24.99
C ARG A 375 3.31 -1.08 23.72
N VAL A 376 3.03 -1.72 22.59
CA VAL A 376 3.10 -1.06 21.30
C VAL A 376 1.78 -0.34 21.07
N ASN A 377 1.83 0.99 20.98
CA ASN A 377 0.68 1.76 20.58
C ASN A 377 0.45 1.51 19.09
N ASN A 378 -0.53 0.68 18.73
CA ASN A 378 -0.99 0.45 17.34
C ASN A 378 -1.70 1.70 16.75
N GLN A 379 -1.11 2.89 16.91
CA GLN A 379 -1.58 4.11 16.24
C GLN A 379 -1.45 4.02 14.71
N TYR A 380 -0.75 3.02 14.17
CA TYR A 380 -0.64 2.78 12.74
C TYR A 380 -1.95 2.27 12.09
N ASP A 381 -2.87 1.74 12.89
CA ASP A 381 -4.27 1.51 12.51
C ASP A 381 -5.18 2.65 12.99
N ALA A 382 -4.67 3.88 13.04
CA ALA A 382 -5.52 5.06 12.88
C ALA A 382 -6.08 5.15 11.44
N LEU A 383 -6.63 4.05 10.90
CA LEU A 383 -7.96 4.15 10.35
C LEU A 383 -8.82 4.74 11.48
N PRO A 384 -9.65 5.75 11.22
CA PRO A 384 -10.30 6.51 12.28
C PRO A 384 -10.85 5.53 13.31
N THR A 385 -10.65 5.85 14.60
CA THR A 385 -11.05 5.15 15.83
C THR A 385 -12.57 4.95 15.88
N MET A 386 -13.06 4.31 14.84
CA MET A 386 -14.40 4.07 14.39
C MET A 386 -14.30 2.65 13.88
N SER A 387 -14.51 1.71 14.82
CA SER A 387 -15.09 0.42 14.50
C SER A 387 -15.90 0.54 13.22
N SER A 388 -15.56 -0.23 12.17
CA SER A 388 -16.33 -0.16 10.94
C SER A 388 -17.82 -0.31 11.29
N GLN A 389 -18.74 0.29 10.55
CA GLN A 389 -20.17 0.18 10.87
C GLN A 389 -20.59 -1.28 11.11
N GLN A 390 -19.93 -2.23 10.46
CA GLN A 390 -20.09 -3.66 10.68
C GLN A 390 -19.71 -4.13 12.10
N HIS A 391 -18.65 -3.62 12.73
CA HIS A 391 -18.29 -3.96 14.11
C HIS A 391 -19.40 -3.57 15.10
N LEU A 392 -19.94 -2.36 14.97
CA LEU A 392 -21.03 -1.88 15.82
C LEU A 392 -22.31 -2.69 15.59
N VAL A 393 -22.60 -3.06 14.34
CA VAL A 393 -23.73 -3.92 14.01
C VAL A 393 -23.54 -5.31 14.64
N VAL A 394 -22.39 -5.96 14.44
CA VAL A 394 -22.07 -7.26 15.06
C VAL A 394 -22.21 -7.20 16.58
N SER A 395 -21.69 -6.15 17.22
CA SER A 395 -21.79 -5.94 18.66
C SER A 395 -23.24 -5.82 19.15
N ARG A 396 -24.07 -5.06 18.42
CA ARG A 396 -25.50 -4.94 18.73
C ARG A 396 -26.20 -6.30 18.62
N GLU A 397 -25.98 -7.03 17.53
CA GLU A 397 -26.62 -8.33 17.32
C GLU A 397 -26.15 -9.38 18.35
N LEU A 398 -24.90 -9.33 18.80
CA LEU A 398 -24.41 -10.17 19.91
C LEU A 398 -25.10 -9.82 21.23
N SER A 399 -25.31 -8.54 21.51
CA SER A 399 -26.02 -8.06 22.70
C SER A 399 -27.49 -8.53 22.69
N ASP A 400 -28.15 -8.44 21.53
CA ASP A 400 -29.52 -8.91 21.33
C ASP A 400 -29.64 -10.44 21.50
N LEU A 401 -28.57 -11.19 21.22
CA LEU A 401 -28.46 -12.63 21.50
C LEU A 401 -28.13 -12.96 22.97
N GLY A 402 -27.92 -11.95 23.83
CA GLY A 402 -27.51 -12.15 25.22
C GLY A 402 -26.07 -12.61 25.38
N VAL A 403 -25.20 -12.36 24.39
CA VAL A 403 -23.79 -12.74 24.43
C VAL A 403 -22.95 -11.59 24.96
N SER A 404 -22.43 -11.73 26.18
CA SER A 404 -21.55 -10.73 26.78
C SER A 404 -20.19 -10.69 26.06
N HIS A 405 -19.79 -9.51 25.59
CA HIS A 405 -18.57 -9.32 24.82
C HIS A 405 -17.99 -7.90 24.99
N THR A 406 -16.80 -7.68 24.46
CA THR A 406 -16.15 -6.37 24.36
C THR A 406 -15.46 -6.22 23.02
N LEU A 407 -15.35 -4.98 22.54
CA LEU A 407 -14.73 -4.66 21.24
C LEU A 407 -13.27 -4.22 21.40
N GLU A 408 -12.51 -4.38 20.32
CA GLU A 408 -11.18 -3.76 20.10
C GLU A 408 -10.20 -3.98 21.27
N VAL A 409 -10.07 -5.23 21.74
CA VAL A 409 -9.27 -5.58 22.91
C VAL A 409 -7.85 -5.96 22.51
N ALA A 410 -6.87 -5.31 23.12
CA ALA A 410 -5.47 -5.75 23.07
C ALA A 410 -5.23 -6.90 24.07
N LEU A 411 -5.72 -8.11 23.75
CA LEU A 411 -5.55 -9.30 24.61
C LEU A 411 -4.07 -9.70 24.73
N GLN A 412 -3.38 -9.77 23.60
CA GLN A 412 -1.97 -10.12 23.52
C GLN A 412 -1.34 -9.26 22.43
N GLN A 413 -0.36 -8.44 22.80
CA GLN A 413 0.42 -7.69 21.83
C GLN A 413 1.07 -8.66 20.82
N PRO A 414 1.12 -8.33 19.52
CA PRO A 414 0.77 -7.04 18.93
C PRO A 414 -0.67 -6.96 18.39
N TYR A 415 -1.51 -7.97 18.65
CA TYR A 415 -2.83 -8.06 18.02
C TYR A 415 -3.89 -7.32 18.82
N MET A 416 -4.64 -6.46 18.11
CA MET A 416 -5.94 -5.99 18.53
C MET A 416 -6.99 -6.97 18.01
N ILE A 417 -7.87 -7.42 18.90
CA ILE A 417 -8.93 -8.37 18.59
C ILE A 417 -10.24 -7.61 18.47
N ASP A 418 -10.98 -7.83 17.40
CA ASP A 418 -12.18 -7.06 17.09
C ASP A 418 -13.29 -7.31 18.11
N VAL A 419 -13.54 -8.57 18.47
CA VAL A 419 -14.51 -8.94 19.52
C VAL A 419 -13.99 -10.07 20.41
N VAL A 420 -14.07 -9.89 21.73
CA VAL A 420 -13.78 -10.93 22.72
C VAL A 420 -15.07 -11.35 23.41
N ILE A 421 -15.38 -12.65 23.38
CA ILE A 421 -16.56 -13.21 24.04
C ILE A 421 -16.20 -13.61 25.48
N PHE A 422 -16.87 -12.99 26.47
CA PHE A 422 -16.57 -13.25 27.88
C PHE A 422 -16.89 -14.68 28.29
N ASN A 423 -16.17 -15.18 29.31
CA ASN A 423 -16.31 -16.53 29.85
C ASN A 423 -16.11 -17.64 28.80
N SER A 424 -15.38 -17.34 27.72
CA SER A 424 -15.07 -18.29 26.67
C SER A 424 -13.64 -18.05 26.14
N ARG A 425 -13.11 -19.01 25.38
CA ARG A 425 -11.87 -18.83 24.61
C ARG A 425 -12.16 -18.34 23.18
N LYS A 426 -13.38 -17.87 22.88
CA LYS A 426 -13.77 -17.47 21.53
C LYS A 426 -13.42 -16.01 21.23
N LEU A 427 -12.80 -15.79 20.08
CA LEU A 427 -12.53 -14.47 19.53
C LEU A 427 -13.26 -14.34 18.19
N LEU A 428 -13.85 -13.18 17.90
CA LEU A 428 -14.37 -12.88 16.58
C LEU A 428 -13.50 -11.82 15.90
N GLU A 429 -13.13 -12.10 14.66
CA GLU A 429 -12.43 -11.20 13.74
C GLU A 429 -13.40 -10.80 12.62
N ILE A 430 -13.54 -9.51 12.37
CA ILE A 430 -14.45 -8.92 11.39
C ILE A 430 -13.63 -8.51 10.17
N ASP A 431 -13.44 -9.46 9.27
CA ASP A 431 -12.51 -9.32 8.16
C ASP A 431 -13.09 -8.51 7.00
N GLY A 432 -12.54 -7.30 6.82
CA GLY A 432 -12.78 -6.48 5.62
C GLY A 432 -12.15 -7.08 4.36
N PRO A 433 -12.44 -6.53 3.15
CA PRO A 433 -11.90 -7.04 1.88
C PRO A 433 -10.37 -7.19 1.84
N ARG A 434 -9.63 -6.32 2.56
CA ARG A 434 -8.16 -6.33 2.62
C ARG A 434 -7.56 -7.53 3.36
N HIS A 435 -8.38 -8.26 4.12
CA HIS A 435 -7.97 -9.49 4.80
C HIS A 435 -7.90 -10.68 3.86
N PHE A 436 -8.39 -10.52 2.62
CA PHE A 436 -8.42 -11.54 1.58
C PHE A 436 -7.52 -11.17 0.41
N ILE A 437 -7.07 -12.20 -0.30
CA ILE A 437 -6.41 -12.04 -1.60
C ILE A 437 -7.44 -11.54 -2.60
N ASN A 438 -7.10 -10.50 -3.36
CA ASN A 438 -8.05 -9.80 -4.22
C ASN A 438 -8.72 -10.76 -5.23
N GLY A 439 -10.05 -10.73 -5.27
CA GLY A 439 -10.87 -11.59 -6.12
C GLY A 439 -11.01 -13.03 -5.64
N THR A 440 -10.64 -13.34 -4.39
CA THR A 440 -10.76 -14.69 -3.82
C THR A 440 -11.28 -14.64 -2.39
N GLU A 441 -11.74 -15.78 -1.88
CA GLU A 441 -12.14 -15.95 -0.48
C GLU A 441 -10.97 -16.35 0.44
N ARG A 442 -9.76 -16.47 -0.11
CA ARG A 442 -8.60 -16.94 0.65
C ARG A 442 -8.01 -15.79 1.47
N PRO A 443 -7.78 -15.97 2.77
CA PRO A 443 -7.15 -14.94 3.60
C PRO A 443 -5.72 -14.63 3.12
N THR A 444 -5.27 -13.41 3.40
CA THR A 444 -3.87 -13.02 3.19
C THR A 444 -2.95 -13.76 4.17
N VAL A 445 -1.67 -13.89 3.83
CA VAL A 445 -0.68 -14.57 4.70
C VAL A 445 -0.54 -13.91 6.08
N THR A 446 -0.80 -12.60 6.19
CA THR A 446 -0.82 -11.87 7.46
C THR A 446 -2.05 -12.22 8.29
N THR A 447 -3.22 -12.33 7.68
CA THR A 447 -4.45 -12.80 8.34
C THR A 447 -4.30 -14.25 8.78
N GLU A 448 -3.78 -15.14 7.92
CA GLU A 448 -3.48 -16.54 8.24
C GLU A 448 -2.49 -16.63 9.42
N LEU A 449 -1.46 -15.78 9.46
CA LEU A 449 -0.48 -15.74 10.55
C LEU A 449 -1.11 -15.31 11.88
N LYS A 450 -1.91 -14.22 11.89
CA LYS A 450 -2.63 -13.75 13.08
C LYS A 450 -3.50 -14.88 13.65
N HIS A 451 -4.35 -15.46 12.80
CA HIS A 451 -5.26 -16.55 13.19
C HIS A 451 -4.47 -17.74 13.73
N ARG A 452 -3.42 -18.18 13.03
CA ARG A 452 -2.58 -19.30 13.47
C ARG A 452 -1.98 -19.06 14.85
N LEU A 453 -1.41 -17.89 15.11
CA LEU A 453 -0.77 -17.59 16.39
C LEU A 453 -1.79 -17.45 17.54
N LEU A 454 -2.95 -16.84 17.29
CA LEU A 454 -4.03 -16.79 18.28
C LEU A 454 -4.59 -18.18 18.60
N THR A 455 -4.72 -19.04 17.60
CA THR A 455 -5.12 -20.44 17.81
C THR A 455 -4.08 -21.20 18.63
N ARG A 456 -2.78 -20.97 18.37
CA ARG A 456 -1.68 -21.54 19.17
C ARG A 456 -1.67 -21.05 20.62
N LEU A 457 -2.22 -19.87 20.90
CA LEU A 457 -2.46 -19.37 22.26
C LEU A 457 -3.68 -20.02 22.95
N GLY A 458 -4.38 -20.92 22.27
CA GLY A 458 -5.54 -21.65 22.80
C GLY A 458 -6.87 -20.91 22.63
N TYR A 459 -6.94 -19.91 21.75
CA TYR A 459 -8.20 -19.27 21.38
C TYR A 459 -8.90 -20.02 20.24
N ASP A 460 -10.23 -20.01 20.27
CA ASP A 460 -11.10 -20.42 19.16
C ASP A 460 -11.45 -19.17 18.35
N VAL A 461 -10.67 -18.91 17.29
CA VAL A 461 -10.82 -17.71 16.46
C VAL A 461 -11.85 -17.97 15.37
N ARG A 462 -12.85 -17.09 15.28
CA ARG A 462 -13.92 -17.15 14.29
C ARG A 462 -13.92 -15.89 13.45
N HIS A 463 -14.25 -16.05 12.18
CA HIS A 463 -14.20 -14.97 11.20
C HIS A 463 -15.60 -14.61 10.72
N ILE A 464 -15.87 -13.30 10.66
CA ILE A 464 -17.03 -12.74 9.99
C ILE A 464 -16.51 -12.02 8.75
N ARG A 465 -16.66 -12.65 7.58
CA ARG A 465 -16.23 -12.04 6.32
C ARG A 465 -17.18 -10.91 5.95
N TRP A 466 -16.64 -9.84 5.39
CA TRP A 466 -17.41 -8.69 4.91
C TRP A 466 -18.54 -9.05 3.93
N ASP A 467 -18.35 -10.06 3.07
CA ASP A 467 -19.30 -10.50 2.05
C ASP A 467 -20.31 -11.55 2.53
N SER A 468 -20.02 -12.20 3.66
CA SER A 468 -20.89 -13.22 4.27
C SER A 468 -21.94 -12.64 5.21
N TRP A 469 -21.82 -11.36 5.60
CA TRP A 469 -22.70 -10.75 6.59
C TRP A 469 -24.11 -10.50 6.03
N PRO A 470 -25.17 -11.11 6.58
CA PRO A 470 -26.52 -10.96 6.04
C PRO A 470 -27.07 -9.53 6.20
N SER A 471 -27.87 -9.07 5.24
CA SER A 471 -28.53 -7.76 5.32
C SER A 471 -29.74 -7.74 6.27
N GLN A 472 -30.43 -8.88 6.43
CA GLN A 472 -31.64 -9.01 7.25
C GLN A 472 -31.32 -9.43 8.68
N LYS A 473 -31.95 -8.78 9.67
CA LYS A 473 -31.67 -8.99 11.10
C LYS A 473 -31.83 -10.45 11.57
N HIS A 474 -32.91 -11.12 11.19
CA HIS A 474 -33.12 -12.52 11.62
C HIS A 474 -32.04 -13.46 11.07
N SER A 475 -31.57 -13.21 9.84
CA SER A 475 -30.46 -13.94 9.23
C SER A 475 -29.13 -13.65 9.91
N GLN A 476 -28.91 -12.41 10.39
CA GLN A 476 -27.71 -12.06 11.18
C GLN A 476 -27.65 -12.85 12.50
N HIS A 477 -28.78 -12.98 13.21
CA HIS A 477 -28.86 -13.80 14.42
C HIS A 477 -28.55 -15.28 14.14
N ALA A 478 -29.14 -15.85 13.09
CA ALA A 478 -28.88 -17.23 12.69
C ALA A 478 -27.41 -17.43 12.31
N TYR A 479 -26.84 -16.50 11.55
CA TYR A 479 -25.44 -16.49 11.16
C TYR A 479 -24.51 -16.46 12.39
N LEU A 480 -24.72 -15.53 13.33
CA LEU A 480 -23.91 -15.42 14.55
C LEU A 480 -24.01 -16.68 15.42
N ARG A 481 -25.19 -17.31 15.52
CA ARG A 481 -25.31 -18.60 16.22
C ARG A 481 -24.50 -19.70 15.54
N GLY A 482 -24.49 -19.74 14.21
CA GLY A 482 -23.66 -20.66 13.45
C GLY A 482 -22.17 -20.43 13.68
N VAL A 483 -21.73 -19.17 13.68
CA VAL A 483 -20.34 -18.78 13.96
C VAL A 483 -19.92 -19.14 15.39
N LEU A 484 -20.77 -18.88 16.39
CA LEU A 484 -20.45 -19.06 17.82
C LEU A 484 -20.58 -20.51 18.32
N TYR A 485 -21.52 -21.27 17.77
CA TYR A 485 -21.91 -22.58 18.30
C TYR A 485 -21.81 -23.71 17.26
N GLY A 486 -21.45 -23.41 16.02
CA GLY A 486 -21.31 -24.42 14.96
C GLY A 486 -22.63 -25.04 14.49
N HIS A 487 -23.77 -24.40 14.77
CA HIS A 487 -25.06 -24.87 14.26
C HIS A 487 -25.21 -24.44 12.78
N PRO A 488 -25.40 -25.38 11.84
CA PRO A 488 -25.67 -25.00 10.46
C PRO A 488 -26.93 -24.13 10.44
N ALA A 489 -26.84 -22.98 9.77
CA ALA A 489 -28.03 -22.21 9.45
C ALA A 489 -28.96 -23.16 8.68
N THR A 490 -30.10 -23.50 9.28
CA THR A 490 -31.14 -24.25 8.58
C THR A 490 -31.48 -23.45 7.34
N SER A 491 -31.10 -23.96 6.18
CA SER A 491 -31.37 -23.36 4.88
C SER A 491 -32.88 -23.28 4.72
N ASN A 492 -33.44 -22.09 4.95
CA ASN A 492 -34.78 -21.78 4.48
C ASN A 492 -34.66 -21.59 2.97
N SER A 493 -35.03 -22.65 2.25
CA SER A 493 -35.41 -22.64 0.83
C SER A 493 -36.47 -21.59 0.53
#